data_AF-A0A4Q5V846-F1
#
_entry.id   AF-A0A4Q5V846-F1
#
_cell.length_a   1.000
_cell.length_b   1.000
_cell.length_c   1.000
_cell.angle_alpha   90.00
_cell.angle_beta   90.00
_cell.angle_gamma   90.00
#
_symmetry.space_group_name_H-M   'P 1'
#
loop_
_entity.id
_entity.type
_entity.pdbx_description
1 polymer ?
#
loop_
_entity_poly.entity_id
_entity_poly.type
_entity_poly.pdbx_seq_one_letter_code
_entity_poly.pdbx_strand_id
1 'polypeptide(L)'
;MLVNRSSLSRFAVPQTSAEWEQILARYITHISRVPVSTWQFLVRVILVCCLALSLGRLFWLVFPVPTIPAGSVAISTSAAPADTGSSGVNISQLKSIPVFGKVEAPKPQDQQQQQQAAAPIETNVVNTQLNLTLVGVVASNEEASSRAIIGSGDKQDVYAINDTLPVGNNVTLSKVMADRVIINNNGQYESVWLYQADPNAPPISQASMSPVEQQQPVYPSGRPGFGGPEQHSPQEGAPSVAEVSRNLSDVLAMSIYRENGRVVGYKIRPGRDAERFKSFGLQNDDVVTAINGTPLTDPAKIMEVYKNMGNTTSANLEIKRGGNVINVDVVLQ
;
A
#
# COMPACT_ATOMS: atom_id res chain seq x y z
N MET A 1 -27.77 29.73 -76.50
CA MET A 1 -27.73 28.58 -75.56
C MET A 1 -27.13 27.41 -76.31
N LEU A 2 -25.82 27.18 -76.12
CA LEU A 2 -25.24 26.14 -75.25
C LEU A 2 -25.33 24.75 -75.91
N VAL A 3 -24.20 24.22 -76.42
CA VAL A 3 -23.39 23.14 -75.81
C VAL A 3 -23.82 21.77 -76.37
N ASN A 4 -23.00 20.76 -76.68
CA ASN A 4 -21.57 20.54 -76.85
C ASN A 4 -21.42 19.04 -77.21
N ARG A 5 -20.51 18.70 -78.13
CA ARG A 5 -19.70 17.46 -78.32
C ARG A 5 -20.27 16.11 -77.83
N SER A 6 -20.05 15.00 -78.55
CA SER A 6 -18.73 14.35 -78.53
C SER A 6 -18.62 13.13 -79.45
N SER A 7 -17.42 13.01 -80.01
CA SER A 7 -16.87 11.98 -80.88
C SER A 7 -16.63 10.64 -80.18
N LEU A 8 -16.91 9.55 -80.90
CA LEU A 8 -16.51 8.18 -80.55
C LEU A 8 -15.00 8.00 -80.64
N SER A 9 -14.32 7.90 -79.49
CA SER A 9 -12.92 7.49 -79.39
C SER A 9 -12.81 5.99 -79.11
N ARG A 10 -12.00 5.32 -79.94
CA ARG A 10 -11.62 3.91 -79.85
C ARG A 10 -11.05 3.59 -78.44
N PHE A 11 -11.63 2.63 -77.75
CA PHE A 11 -11.03 2.05 -76.56
C PHE A 11 -10.02 0.97 -76.97
N ALA A 12 -8.73 1.29 -76.84
CA ALA A 12 -7.67 0.31 -76.76
C ALA A 12 -7.75 -0.39 -75.40
N VAL A 13 -7.86 -1.72 -75.39
CA VAL A 13 -7.78 -2.55 -74.18
C VAL A 13 -6.32 -2.57 -73.71
N PRO A 14 -5.98 -2.08 -72.50
CA PRO A 14 -4.60 -2.05 -72.05
C PRO A 14 -4.14 -3.44 -71.58
N GLN A 15 -2.83 -3.69 -71.70
CA GLN A 15 -2.11 -4.96 -71.56
C GLN A 15 -2.06 -5.57 -70.14
N THR A 16 -3.00 -5.21 -69.26
CA THR A 16 -2.94 -5.59 -67.84
C THR A 16 -3.16 -7.08 -67.59
N SER A 17 -3.92 -7.78 -68.44
CA SER A 17 -4.16 -9.22 -68.27
C SER A 17 -2.89 -10.06 -68.48
N ALA A 18 -2.02 -9.67 -69.43
CA ALA A 18 -0.79 -10.40 -69.73
C ALA A 18 0.25 -10.31 -68.61
N GLU A 19 0.32 -9.17 -67.92
CA GLU A 19 1.21 -8.99 -66.77
C GLU A 19 0.78 -9.86 -65.58
N TRP A 20 -0.53 -9.95 -65.31
CA TRP A 20 -1.06 -10.83 -64.27
C TRP A 20 -0.82 -12.31 -64.57
N GLU A 21 -0.96 -12.74 -65.82
CA GLU A 21 -0.69 -14.14 -66.19
C GLU A 21 0.79 -14.51 -66.04
N GLN A 22 1.71 -13.60 -66.37
CA GLN A 22 3.15 -13.86 -66.19
C GLN A 22 3.55 -13.90 -64.72
N ILE A 23 2.98 -13.02 -63.89
CA ILE A 23 3.20 -13.05 -62.43
C ILE A 23 2.64 -14.35 -61.85
N LEU A 24 1.42 -14.75 -62.21
CA LEU A 24 0.80 -15.98 -61.73
C LEU A 24 1.58 -17.23 -62.18
N ALA A 25 2.02 -17.30 -63.43
CA ALA A 25 2.81 -18.42 -63.95
C ALA A 25 4.18 -18.55 -63.25
N ARG A 26 4.83 -17.42 -62.94
CA ARG A 26 6.10 -17.39 -62.21
C ARG A 26 5.93 -17.82 -60.75
N TYR A 27 4.80 -17.48 -60.13
CA TYR A 27 4.46 -17.94 -58.78
C TYR A 27 4.09 -19.43 -58.72
N ILE A 28 3.32 -19.93 -59.69
CA ILE A 28 2.91 -21.34 -59.77
C ILE A 28 4.12 -22.26 -59.98
N THR A 29 5.07 -21.86 -60.83
CA THR A 29 6.32 -22.63 -61.04
C THR A 29 7.18 -22.68 -59.78
N HIS A 30 7.25 -21.59 -59.00
CA HIS A 30 7.90 -21.58 -57.69
C HIS A 30 7.17 -22.46 -56.66
N ILE A 31 5.83 -22.48 -56.66
CA ILE A 31 5.01 -23.30 -55.77
C ILE A 31 5.14 -24.81 -56.05
N SER A 32 5.32 -25.18 -57.33
CA SER A 32 5.47 -26.58 -57.75
C SER A 32 6.84 -27.21 -57.43
N ARG A 33 7.85 -26.38 -57.13
CA ARG A 33 9.20 -26.84 -56.70
C ARG A 33 9.28 -27.21 -55.22
N VAL A 34 8.26 -26.86 -54.45
CA VAL A 34 8.21 -27.08 -53.00
C VAL A 34 7.73 -28.52 -52.77
N PRO A 35 8.51 -29.37 -52.06
CA PRO A 35 8.13 -30.76 -51.87
C PRO A 35 6.79 -30.88 -51.11
N VAL A 36 6.03 -31.94 -51.39
CA VAL A 36 4.71 -32.17 -50.75
C VAL A 36 4.82 -32.22 -49.21
N SER A 37 5.98 -32.65 -48.69
CA SER A 37 6.27 -32.65 -47.24
C SER A 37 6.29 -31.26 -46.62
N THR A 38 6.80 -30.24 -47.32
CA THR A 38 6.79 -28.85 -46.85
C THR A 38 5.38 -28.24 -46.89
N TRP A 39 4.55 -28.62 -47.87
CA TRP A 39 3.13 -28.26 -47.87
C TRP A 39 2.38 -28.91 -46.71
N GLN A 40 2.63 -30.20 -46.45
CA GLN A 40 2.06 -30.90 -45.29
C GLN A 40 2.51 -30.26 -43.97
N PHE A 41 3.77 -29.84 -43.86
CA PHE A 41 4.28 -29.14 -42.68
C PHE A 41 3.58 -27.78 -42.49
N LEU A 42 3.46 -26.97 -43.54
CA LEU A 42 2.76 -25.69 -43.48
C LEU A 42 1.29 -25.85 -43.07
N VAL A 43 0.59 -26.83 -43.65
CA VAL A 43 -0.81 -27.12 -43.28
C VAL A 43 -0.91 -27.56 -41.82
N ARG A 44 0.01 -28.40 -41.32
CA ARG A 44 0.04 -28.79 -39.90
C ARG A 44 0.29 -27.59 -39.00
N VAL A 45 1.24 -26.71 -39.34
CA VAL A 45 1.53 -25.50 -38.55
C VAL A 45 0.33 -24.56 -38.53
N ILE A 46 -0.33 -24.36 -39.68
CA ILE A 46 -1.56 -23.55 -39.78
C ILE A 46 -2.67 -24.16 -38.92
N LEU A 47 -2.84 -25.48 -38.96
CA LEU A 47 -3.86 -26.19 -38.17
C LEU A 47 -3.58 -26.06 -36.66
N VAL A 48 -2.33 -26.23 -36.24
CA VAL A 48 -1.91 -26.03 -34.83
C VAL A 48 -2.13 -24.58 -34.40
N CYS A 49 -1.80 -23.61 -35.25
CA CYS A 49 -2.01 -22.18 -34.97
C CYS A 49 -3.51 -21.85 -34.83
N CYS A 50 -4.35 -22.32 -35.76
CA CYS A 50 -5.80 -22.19 -35.67
C CYS A 50 -6.36 -22.82 -34.40
N LEU A 51 -5.87 -24.00 -34.03
CA LEU A 51 -6.29 -24.68 -32.81
C LEU A 51 -5.89 -23.86 -31.57
N ALA A 52 -4.66 -23.38 -31.49
CA ALA A 52 -4.19 -22.53 -30.39
C ALA A 52 -5.00 -21.23 -30.27
N LEU A 53 -5.30 -20.56 -31.40
CA LEU A 53 -6.16 -19.36 -31.42
C LEU A 53 -7.58 -19.67 -30.94
N SER A 54 -8.14 -20.82 -31.32
CA SER A 54 -9.46 -21.28 -30.87
C SER A 54 -9.48 -21.57 -29.37
N LEU A 55 -8.45 -22.23 -28.84
CA LEU A 55 -8.32 -22.48 -27.40
C LEU A 55 -8.13 -21.17 -26.62
N GLY A 56 -7.34 -20.23 -27.15
CA GLY A 56 -7.19 -18.89 -26.56
C GLY A 56 -8.51 -18.13 -26.49
N ARG A 57 -9.34 -18.18 -27.55
CA ARG A 57 -10.69 -17.61 -27.55
C ARG A 57 -11.59 -18.25 -26.49
N LEU A 58 -11.51 -19.57 -26.32
CA LEU A 58 -12.30 -20.30 -25.32
C LEU A 58 -11.84 -20.00 -23.89
N PHE A 59 -10.53 -19.90 -23.67
CA PHE A 59 -9.95 -19.49 -22.39
C PHE A 59 -10.46 -18.11 -21.96
N TRP A 60 -10.48 -17.15 -22.89
CA TRP A 60 -11.01 -15.79 -22.64
C TRP A 60 -12.52 -15.74 -22.43
N LEU A 61 -13.28 -16.76 -22.86
CA LEU A 61 -14.70 -16.88 -22.57
C LEU A 61 -14.94 -17.37 -21.12
N VAL A 62 -14.08 -18.27 -20.63
CA VAL A 62 -14.18 -18.84 -19.28
C VAL A 62 -13.67 -17.86 -18.22
N PHE A 63 -12.65 -17.07 -18.55
CA PHE A 63 -12.07 -16.06 -17.68
C PHE A 63 -12.18 -14.65 -18.30
N PRO A 64 -13.38 -14.06 -18.36
CA PRO A 64 -13.53 -12.69 -18.85
C PRO A 64 -12.75 -11.72 -17.96
N VAL A 65 -11.95 -10.83 -18.55
CA VAL A 65 -11.30 -9.75 -17.80
C VAL A 65 -12.40 -8.86 -17.20
N PRO A 66 -12.32 -8.54 -15.90
CA PRO A 66 -13.29 -7.67 -15.26
C PRO A 66 -13.24 -6.29 -15.94
N THR A 67 -14.34 -5.91 -16.56
CA THR A 67 -14.55 -4.52 -16.99
C THR A 67 -14.75 -3.69 -15.73
N ILE A 68 -13.70 -2.96 -15.32
CA ILE A 68 -13.79 -1.99 -14.24
C ILE A 68 -14.69 -0.86 -14.77
N PRO A 69 -15.90 -0.65 -14.25
CA PRO A 69 -16.72 0.48 -14.67
C PRO A 69 -15.96 1.76 -14.36
N ALA A 70 -15.84 2.65 -15.36
CA ALA A 70 -15.38 4.01 -15.10
C ALA A 70 -16.33 4.60 -14.05
N GLY A 71 -15.79 4.98 -12.88
CA GLY A 71 -16.58 5.58 -11.82
C GLY A 71 -17.28 6.84 -12.33
N SER A 72 -18.56 6.74 -12.65
CA SER A 72 -19.37 7.89 -12.99
C SER A 72 -19.81 8.55 -11.69
N VAL A 73 -19.16 9.67 -11.35
CA VAL A 73 -19.65 10.56 -10.29
C VAL A 73 -20.93 11.22 -10.81
N ALA A 74 -22.08 10.68 -10.42
CA ALA A 74 -23.36 11.37 -10.61
C ALA A 74 -23.44 12.50 -9.59
N ILE A 75 -23.09 13.72 -10.02
CA ILE A 75 -23.34 14.92 -9.23
C ILE A 75 -24.83 15.21 -9.34
N SER A 76 -25.60 14.84 -8.32
CA SER A 76 -27.01 15.22 -8.21
C SER A 76 -27.12 16.73 -7.95
N THR A 77 -27.05 17.54 -9.00
CA THR A 77 -27.39 18.97 -8.91
C THR A 77 -28.89 19.12 -9.03
N SER A 78 -29.60 19.05 -7.89
CA SER A 78 -30.98 19.55 -7.81
C SER A 78 -30.92 21.08 -7.89
N ALA A 79 -31.15 21.63 -9.09
CA ALA A 79 -31.33 23.06 -9.26
C ALA A 79 -32.67 23.48 -8.64
N ALA A 80 -32.61 24.02 -7.42
CA ALA A 80 -33.72 24.76 -6.85
C ALA A 80 -33.67 26.22 -7.34
N PRO A 81 -34.81 26.87 -7.66
CA PRO A 81 -34.84 28.27 -8.02
C PRO A 81 -34.32 29.13 -6.85
N ALA A 82 -33.41 30.05 -7.16
CA ALA A 82 -32.80 30.96 -6.20
C ALA A 82 -33.85 31.95 -5.69
N ASP A 83 -34.17 31.86 -4.40
CA ASP A 83 -34.96 32.87 -3.70
C ASP A 83 -33.99 33.97 -3.20
N THR A 84 -34.15 35.16 -3.74
CA THR A 84 -33.29 36.32 -3.45
C THR A 84 -33.74 36.96 -2.14
N GLY A 85 -33.24 36.46 -1.01
CA GLY A 85 -33.54 37.00 0.31
C GLY A 85 -32.37 36.87 1.28
N SER A 86 -31.70 38.00 1.54
CA SER A 86 -30.74 38.28 2.64
C SER A 86 -29.77 37.16 3.07
N SER A 87 -28.50 37.33 2.72
CA SER A 87 -27.35 36.52 3.14
C SER A 87 -27.15 36.52 4.66
N GLY A 88 -27.81 35.58 5.34
CA GLY A 88 -27.38 35.06 6.64
C GLY A 88 -27.00 33.60 6.45
N VAL A 89 -25.73 33.24 6.66
CA VAL A 89 -25.33 31.83 6.63
C VAL A 89 -26.12 31.10 7.71
N ASN A 90 -27.05 30.25 7.30
CA ASN A 90 -27.89 29.50 8.21
C ASN A 90 -27.10 28.32 8.78
N ILE A 91 -26.42 28.56 9.90
CA ILE A 91 -25.55 27.58 10.57
C ILE A 91 -26.34 26.32 10.98
N SER A 92 -27.64 26.45 11.24
CA SER A 92 -28.52 25.31 11.54
C SER A 92 -28.72 24.39 10.34
N GLN A 93 -28.76 24.93 9.12
CA GLN A 93 -28.77 24.12 7.89
C GLN A 93 -27.41 23.48 7.59
N LEU A 94 -26.29 24.17 7.85
CA LEU A 94 -24.96 23.55 7.67
C LEU A 94 -24.74 22.37 8.63
N LYS A 95 -25.23 22.46 9.87
CA LYS A 95 -25.14 21.37 10.85
C LYS A 95 -25.98 20.14 10.49
N SER A 96 -27.03 20.29 9.68
CA SER A 96 -27.88 19.18 9.27
C SER A 96 -27.46 18.52 7.95
N ILE A 97 -26.40 19.02 7.30
CA ILE A 97 -25.81 18.36 6.14
C ILE A 97 -24.97 17.18 6.61
N PRO A 98 -25.29 15.94 6.21
CA PRO A 98 -24.49 14.77 6.55
C PRO A 98 -23.23 14.74 5.65
N VAL A 99 -22.18 15.45 6.08
CA VAL A 99 -20.90 15.57 5.34
C VAL A 99 -20.20 14.22 5.13
N PHE A 100 -20.50 13.23 5.97
CA PHE A 100 -19.90 11.90 5.93
C PHE A 100 -20.85 10.81 5.41
N GLY A 101 -21.94 11.21 4.76
CA GLY A 101 -22.97 10.29 4.28
C GLY A 101 -23.99 9.92 5.36
N LYS A 102 -25.17 9.48 4.93
CA LYS A 102 -26.21 8.95 5.82
C LYS A 102 -25.98 7.46 5.96
N VAL A 103 -25.84 6.97 7.19
CA VAL A 103 -25.92 5.54 7.45
C VAL A 103 -27.39 5.18 7.30
N GLU A 104 -27.76 4.61 6.16
CA GLU A 104 -29.10 4.07 5.95
C GLU A 104 -29.28 2.96 6.99
N ALA A 105 -30.09 3.20 8.02
CA ALA A 105 -30.48 2.12 8.93
C ALA A 105 -31.11 1.02 8.07
N PRO A 106 -30.77 -0.26 8.30
CA PRO A 106 -31.34 -1.36 7.54
C PRO A 106 -32.86 -1.21 7.52
N LYS A 107 -33.43 -1.04 6.32
CA LYS A 107 -34.89 -1.07 6.16
C LYS A 107 -35.36 -2.37 6.82
N PRO A 108 -36.42 -2.35 7.65
CA PRO A 108 -37.06 -3.58 8.07
C PRO A 108 -37.51 -4.29 6.79
N GLN A 109 -36.71 -5.26 6.33
CA GLN A 109 -37.15 -6.17 5.30
C GLN A 109 -38.16 -7.09 5.96
N ASP A 110 -39.33 -7.13 5.34
CA ASP A 110 -40.40 -8.03 5.71
C ASP A 110 -39.87 -9.45 5.98
N GLN A 111 -40.32 -9.98 7.10
CA GLN A 111 -40.01 -11.33 7.55
C GLN A 111 -40.49 -12.34 6.50
N GLN A 112 -39.59 -12.89 5.69
CA GLN A 112 -39.72 -14.23 5.08
C GLN A 112 -38.45 -14.65 4.34
N GLN A 113 -37.45 -15.09 5.10
CA GLN A 113 -36.75 -16.37 4.93
C GLN A 113 -35.64 -16.42 5.97
N GLN A 114 -35.88 -17.17 7.05
CA GLN A 114 -34.85 -17.59 7.99
C GLN A 114 -33.91 -18.55 7.27
N GLN A 115 -32.96 -18.03 6.51
CA GLN A 115 -31.63 -18.61 6.52
C GLN A 115 -31.07 -18.22 7.89
N GLN A 116 -30.79 -19.21 8.74
CA GLN A 116 -30.08 -18.99 10.00
C GLN A 116 -28.84 -18.12 9.71
N ALA A 117 -28.93 -16.82 10.01
CA ALA A 117 -27.77 -16.06 10.38
C ALA A 117 -27.18 -16.83 11.56
N ALA A 118 -26.05 -17.50 11.31
CA ALA A 118 -25.26 -18.09 12.37
C ALA A 118 -25.19 -17.05 13.49
N ALA A 119 -25.50 -17.48 14.72
CA ALA A 119 -25.39 -16.64 15.91
C ALA A 119 -24.09 -15.81 15.82
N PRO A 120 -24.09 -14.54 16.24
CA PRO A 120 -22.94 -13.66 16.04
C PRO A 120 -21.69 -14.38 16.51
N ILE A 121 -20.86 -14.81 15.55
CA ILE A 121 -19.61 -15.57 15.76
C ILE A 121 -18.69 -14.81 16.75
N GLU A 122 -18.98 -13.53 16.95
CA GLU A 122 -18.36 -12.52 17.79
C GLU A 122 -18.58 -12.69 19.31
N THR A 123 -19.55 -13.49 19.78
CA THR A 123 -19.88 -13.54 21.22
C THR A 123 -18.96 -14.47 22.04
N ASN A 124 -18.19 -15.35 21.40
CA ASN A 124 -17.24 -16.24 22.08
C ASN A 124 -15.95 -16.43 21.26
N VAL A 125 -15.31 -15.32 20.88
CA VAL A 125 -14.01 -15.36 20.19
C VAL A 125 -12.90 -15.17 21.21
N VAL A 126 -11.99 -16.14 21.32
CA VAL A 126 -10.78 -16.01 22.14
C VAL A 126 -9.58 -15.58 21.28
N ASN A 127 -8.49 -15.13 21.89
CA ASN A 127 -7.26 -14.87 21.13
C ASN A 127 -6.62 -16.19 20.68
N THR A 128 -6.12 -16.25 19.45
CA THR A 128 -5.47 -17.48 18.96
C THR A 128 -4.22 -17.81 19.75
N GLN A 129 -3.97 -19.10 19.94
CA GLN A 129 -2.70 -19.63 20.46
C GLN A 129 -1.87 -20.30 19.35
N LEU A 130 -2.38 -20.33 18.12
CA LEU A 130 -1.67 -20.89 16.98
C LEU A 130 -0.55 -19.94 16.55
N ASN A 131 0.56 -20.50 16.09
CA ASN A 131 1.69 -19.74 15.54
C ASN A 131 1.36 -19.21 14.15
N LEU A 132 0.46 -18.23 14.11
CA LEU A 132 0.01 -17.52 12.93
C LEU A 132 0.31 -16.04 13.07
N THR A 133 0.68 -15.40 11.96
CA THR A 133 0.86 -13.97 11.88
C THR A 133 -0.04 -13.44 10.78
N LEU A 134 -0.97 -12.55 11.13
CA LEU A 134 -1.78 -11.86 10.13
C LEU A 134 -0.96 -10.70 9.58
N VAL A 135 -0.67 -10.72 8.27
CA VAL A 135 0.22 -9.73 7.62
C VAL A 135 -0.59 -8.66 6.89
N GLY A 136 -1.79 -9.01 6.40
CA GLY A 136 -2.66 -8.07 5.71
C GLY A 136 -4.08 -8.59 5.57
N VAL A 137 -5.03 -7.67 5.42
CA VAL A 137 -6.45 -7.95 5.16
C VAL A 137 -6.96 -7.08 4.04
N VAL A 138 -7.80 -7.67 3.20
CA VAL A 138 -8.65 -6.97 2.24
C VAL A 138 -10.08 -7.26 2.67
N ALA A 139 -10.63 -6.39 3.51
CA ALA A 139 -11.99 -6.50 3.99
C ALA A 139 -12.95 -5.87 2.98
N SER A 140 -14.02 -6.58 2.64
CA SER A 140 -15.12 -6.10 1.78
C SER A 140 -16.44 -6.23 2.51
N ASN A 141 -17.44 -5.44 2.11
CA ASN A 141 -18.83 -5.64 2.53
C ASN A 141 -19.43 -6.93 1.96
N GLU A 142 -18.81 -7.49 0.92
CA GLU A 142 -19.14 -8.79 0.36
C GLU A 142 -18.11 -9.84 0.82
N GLU A 143 -18.57 -10.84 1.56
CA GLU A 143 -17.73 -11.90 2.14
C GLU A 143 -16.89 -12.64 1.07
N ALA A 144 -17.47 -12.93 -0.09
CA ALA A 144 -16.79 -13.60 -1.20
C ALA A 144 -15.59 -12.83 -1.76
N SER A 145 -15.57 -11.50 -1.58
CA SER A 145 -14.51 -10.60 -2.04
C SER A 145 -13.44 -10.35 -0.96
N SER A 146 -13.63 -10.88 0.25
CA SER A 146 -12.70 -10.66 1.35
C SER A 146 -11.51 -11.63 1.30
N ARG A 147 -10.31 -11.14 1.60
CA ARG A 147 -9.06 -11.93 1.61
C ARG A 147 -8.20 -11.60 2.82
N ALA A 148 -7.46 -12.58 3.30
CA ALA A 148 -6.45 -12.41 4.34
C ALA A 148 -5.10 -12.95 3.87
N ILE A 149 -4.03 -12.27 4.27
CA ILE A 149 -2.66 -12.70 4.03
C ILE A 149 -2.11 -13.19 5.37
N ILE A 150 -1.91 -14.50 5.47
CA ILE A 150 -1.58 -15.17 6.74
C ILE A 150 -0.22 -15.86 6.58
N GLY A 151 0.68 -15.57 7.52
CA GLY A 151 1.99 -16.18 7.66
C GLY A 151 1.99 -17.31 8.70
N SER A 152 2.76 -18.36 8.42
CA SER A 152 3.11 -19.42 9.35
C SER A 152 4.61 -19.74 9.23
N GLY A 153 5.40 -19.29 10.20
CA GLY A 153 6.86 -19.32 10.11
C GLY A 153 7.36 -18.51 8.92
N ASP A 154 8.14 -19.14 8.04
CA ASP A 154 8.75 -18.49 6.87
C ASP A 154 7.83 -18.44 5.62
N LYS A 155 6.63 -19.01 5.71
CA LYS A 155 5.68 -19.07 4.58
C LYS A 155 4.52 -18.11 4.79
N GLN A 156 4.11 -17.45 3.72
CA GLN A 156 3.00 -16.50 3.70
C GLN A 156 2.16 -16.71 2.45
N ASP A 157 0.84 -16.86 2.63
CA ASP A 157 -0.10 -17.12 1.56
C ASP A 157 -1.40 -16.32 1.73
N VAL A 158 -2.22 -16.29 0.68
CA VAL A 158 -3.51 -15.58 0.63
C VAL A 158 -4.66 -16.58 0.79
N TYR A 159 -5.57 -16.29 1.71
CA TYR A 159 -6.69 -17.14 2.07
C TYR A 159 -8.02 -16.41 1.88
N ALA A 160 -9.01 -17.11 1.35
CA ALA A 160 -10.42 -16.73 1.30
C ALA A 160 -11.19 -17.32 2.48
N ILE A 161 -12.39 -16.79 2.74
CA ILE A 161 -13.28 -17.32 3.77
C ILE A 161 -13.61 -18.78 3.44
N ASN A 162 -13.54 -19.64 4.45
CA ASN A 162 -13.62 -21.10 4.46
C ASN A 162 -12.37 -21.86 3.98
N ASP A 163 -11.29 -21.19 3.60
CA ASP A 163 -10.04 -21.87 3.26
C ASP A 163 -9.39 -22.50 4.50
N THR A 164 -8.70 -23.62 4.30
CA THR A 164 -7.93 -24.30 5.35
C THR A 164 -6.55 -23.66 5.51
N LEU A 165 -6.18 -23.36 6.76
CA LEU A 165 -4.91 -22.76 7.12
C LEU A 165 -3.80 -23.82 7.24
N PRO A 166 -2.52 -23.44 7.10
CA PRO A 166 -1.39 -24.37 7.03
C PRO A 166 -0.96 -24.90 8.40
N VAL A 167 -1.70 -24.57 9.47
CA VAL A 167 -1.40 -24.94 10.85
C VAL A 167 -2.60 -25.61 11.51
N GLY A 168 -2.31 -26.46 12.49
CA GLY A 168 -3.33 -27.18 13.25
C GLY A 168 -4.08 -28.23 12.42
N ASN A 169 -4.94 -28.98 13.08
CA ASN A 169 -5.77 -29.98 12.42
C ASN A 169 -7.05 -29.31 11.95
N ASN A 170 -7.20 -29.10 10.63
CA ASN A 170 -8.44 -28.58 10.01
C ASN A 170 -8.87 -27.19 10.52
N VAL A 171 -7.92 -26.27 10.69
CA VAL A 171 -8.22 -24.87 11.02
C VAL A 171 -8.67 -24.14 9.76
N THR A 172 -9.80 -23.43 9.80
CA THR A 172 -10.32 -22.70 8.63
C THR A 172 -10.53 -21.21 8.91
N LEU A 173 -10.42 -20.39 7.88
CA LEU A 173 -10.70 -18.95 7.97
C LEU A 173 -12.22 -18.73 7.97
N SER A 174 -12.79 -18.21 9.06
CA SER A 174 -14.24 -18.03 9.18
C SER A 174 -14.74 -16.63 8.86
N LYS A 175 -13.94 -15.59 9.16
CA LYS A 175 -14.32 -14.21 8.87
C LYS A 175 -13.07 -13.34 8.69
N VAL A 176 -13.15 -12.39 7.78
CA VAL A 176 -12.11 -11.36 7.59
C VAL A 176 -12.66 -10.03 8.07
N MET A 177 -11.93 -9.36 8.95
CA MET A 177 -12.26 -8.03 9.47
C MET A 177 -11.15 -7.04 9.12
N ALA A 178 -11.36 -5.76 9.41
CA ALA A 178 -10.40 -4.71 9.08
C ALA A 178 -9.12 -4.76 9.94
N ASP A 179 -9.22 -5.26 11.18
CA ASP A 179 -8.15 -5.27 12.20
C ASP A 179 -7.70 -6.68 12.60
N ARG A 180 -8.46 -7.71 12.24
CA ARG A 180 -8.21 -9.11 12.61
C ARG A 180 -8.91 -10.08 11.65
N VAL A 181 -8.60 -11.35 11.79
CA VAL A 181 -9.38 -12.45 11.20
C VAL A 181 -9.89 -13.38 12.28
N ILE A 182 -11.04 -14.00 12.02
CA ILE A 182 -11.59 -15.05 12.86
C ILE A 182 -11.36 -16.39 12.19
N ILE A 183 -10.76 -17.32 12.90
CA ILE A 183 -10.48 -18.68 12.44
C ILE A 183 -11.31 -19.66 13.28
N ASN A 184 -11.67 -20.79 12.68
CA ASN A 184 -12.33 -21.89 13.36
C ASN A 184 -11.31 -23.02 13.54
N ASN A 185 -10.95 -23.27 14.79
CA ASN A 185 -10.09 -24.38 15.20
C ASN A 185 -10.95 -25.47 15.84
N ASN A 186 -11.41 -26.43 15.03
CA ASN A 186 -12.21 -27.58 15.49
C ASN A 186 -13.48 -27.21 16.28
N GLY A 187 -14.15 -26.13 15.88
CA GLY A 187 -15.38 -25.60 16.51
C GLY A 187 -15.15 -24.44 17.47
N GLN A 188 -13.89 -24.11 17.79
CA GLN A 188 -13.52 -22.99 18.65
C GLN A 188 -13.11 -21.79 17.77
N TYR A 189 -13.78 -20.65 17.93
CA TYR A 189 -13.50 -19.44 17.16
C TYR A 189 -12.38 -18.63 17.82
N GLU A 190 -11.27 -18.47 17.11
CA GLU A 190 -10.10 -17.72 17.57
C GLU A 190 -9.89 -16.46 16.72
N SER A 191 -9.37 -15.40 17.34
CA SER A 191 -8.98 -14.16 16.65
C SER A 191 -7.48 -14.12 16.40
N VAL A 192 -7.10 -13.79 15.17
CA VAL A 192 -5.71 -13.47 14.79
C VAL A 192 -5.67 -11.99 14.42
N TRP A 193 -4.95 -11.19 15.20
CA TRP A 193 -4.93 -9.74 15.03
C TRP A 193 -3.84 -9.29 14.05
N LEU A 194 -4.15 -8.27 13.24
CA LEU A 194 -3.22 -7.68 12.27
C LEU A 194 -2.14 -6.88 13.00
N TYR A 195 -2.57 -6.16 14.05
CA TYR A 195 -1.72 -5.48 15.00
C TYR A 195 -2.12 -5.97 16.37
N GLN A 196 -1.18 -6.55 17.11
CA GLN A 196 -1.36 -6.66 18.55
C GLN A 196 -1.15 -5.25 19.09
N ALA A 197 -2.25 -4.57 19.44
CA ALA A 197 -2.14 -3.47 20.37
C ALA A 197 -1.53 -4.07 21.63
N ASP A 198 -0.30 -3.67 21.94
CA ASP A 198 0.36 -4.05 23.18
C ASP A 198 -0.66 -3.81 24.31
N PRO A 199 -1.07 -4.82 25.09
CA PRO A 199 -2.02 -4.63 26.18
C PRO A 199 -1.53 -3.61 27.21
N ASN A 200 -0.24 -3.27 27.17
CA ASN A 200 0.42 -2.26 27.98
C ASN A 200 0.60 -0.90 27.28
N ALA A 201 0.13 -0.74 26.03
CA ALA A 201 0.13 0.56 25.36
C ALA A 201 -0.82 1.52 26.11
N PRO A 202 -0.34 2.71 26.54
CA PRO A 202 -1.18 3.64 27.27
C PRO A 202 -2.37 4.07 26.39
N PRO A 203 -3.60 4.17 26.95
CA PRO A 203 -4.75 4.60 26.19
C PRO A 203 -4.50 6.01 25.65
N ILE A 204 -4.77 6.21 24.35
CA ILE A 204 -4.66 7.51 23.69
C ILE A 204 -5.66 8.45 24.38
N SER A 205 -5.17 9.22 25.34
CA SER A 205 -5.95 10.28 25.98
C SER A 205 -6.21 11.32 24.91
N GLN A 206 -7.47 11.44 24.49
CA GLN A 206 -7.92 12.54 23.65
C GLN A 206 -7.67 13.83 24.41
N ALA A 207 -6.54 14.48 24.13
CA ALA A 207 -6.20 15.76 24.75
C ALA A 207 -7.18 16.81 24.25
N SER A 208 -8.10 17.21 25.14
CA SER A 208 -8.94 18.39 24.98
C SER A 208 -8.04 19.60 24.70
N MET A 209 -8.02 20.09 23.47
CA MET A 209 -7.30 21.32 23.13
C MET A 209 -8.06 22.50 23.74
N SER A 210 -7.48 23.14 24.76
CA SER A 210 -7.89 24.49 25.15
C SER A 210 -7.43 25.50 24.09
N PRO A 211 -8.23 26.54 23.75
CA PRO A 211 -7.85 27.50 22.71
C PRO A 211 -6.65 28.36 23.16
N VAL A 212 -5.63 28.46 22.30
CA VAL A 212 -4.49 29.37 22.48
C VAL A 212 -4.87 30.77 21.98
N GLU A 213 -4.73 31.75 22.86
CA GLU A 213 -4.95 33.17 22.57
C GLU A 213 -3.78 33.73 21.76
N GLN A 214 -4.09 34.38 20.62
CA GLN A 214 -3.11 34.87 19.66
C GLN A 214 -2.54 36.23 20.08
N GLN A 215 -1.24 36.30 20.37
CA GLN A 215 -0.51 37.57 20.50
C GLN A 215 0.18 37.94 19.18
N GLN A 216 0.03 39.22 18.80
CA GLN A 216 0.55 39.80 17.56
C GLN A 216 2.07 40.04 17.60
N PRO A 217 2.76 40.01 16.44
CA PRO A 217 4.20 40.22 16.36
C PRO A 217 4.58 41.71 16.38
N VAL A 218 5.62 42.04 17.17
CA VAL A 218 6.29 43.36 17.19
C VAL A 218 7.54 43.29 16.31
N TYR A 219 7.70 44.24 15.38
CA TYR A 219 8.92 44.38 14.57
C TYR A 219 9.87 45.39 15.21
N PRO A 220 11.16 45.08 15.42
CA PRO A 220 12.15 46.06 15.86
C PRO A 220 12.82 46.76 14.66
N SER A 221 12.90 48.08 14.72
CA SER A 221 13.65 48.95 13.81
C SER A 221 14.77 49.67 14.57
N GLY A 222 15.99 49.71 14.00
CA GLY A 222 17.02 50.71 14.35
C GLY A 222 18.43 50.21 14.70
N ARG A 223 19.26 50.05 13.65
CA ARG A 223 20.69 50.40 13.40
C ARG A 223 21.75 50.62 14.53
N PRO A 224 23.07 50.53 14.18
CA PRO A 224 24.12 49.92 15.00
C PRO A 224 25.17 50.90 15.58
N GLY A 225 25.89 50.46 16.62
CA GLY A 225 27.04 51.16 17.21
C GLY A 225 28.22 50.21 17.51
N PHE A 226 29.41 50.61 17.06
CA PHE A 226 30.71 49.93 17.14
C PHE A 226 31.38 50.03 18.53
N GLY A 227 32.22 49.04 18.91
CA GLY A 227 33.27 49.26 19.92
C GLY A 227 33.99 48.02 20.49
N GLY A 228 35.07 47.57 19.83
CA GLY A 228 36.31 47.08 20.47
C GLY A 228 36.42 45.61 20.96
N PRO A 229 37.65 45.05 21.09
CA PRO A 229 37.99 43.72 20.57
C PRO A 229 38.46 42.70 21.64
N GLU A 230 38.89 41.51 21.15
CA GLU A 230 39.66 40.41 21.80
C GLU A 230 38.88 39.09 22.01
N GLN A 231 39.34 37.87 21.71
CA GLN A 231 40.50 37.32 20.97
C GLN A 231 40.31 35.78 20.91
N HIS A 232 40.41 35.16 19.71
CA HIS A 232 40.75 33.73 19.38
C HIS A 232 39.79 32.61 19.89
N SER A 233 39.19 31.71 19.09
CA SER A 233 39.73 30.74 18.10
C SER A 233 38.55 30.07 17.32
N PRO A 234 38.79 29.33 16.21
CA PRO A 234 37.75 28.92 15.26
C PRO A 234 37.01 27.65 15.68
N GLN A 235 35.68 27.70 15.73
CA GLN A 235 34.84 26.53 15.92
C GLN A 235 34.00 26.33 14.66
N GLU A 236 34.40 25.33 13.87
CA GLU A 236 33.67 24.88 12.68
C GLU A 236 32.27 24.40 13.06
N GLY A 237 31.29 24.85 12.29
CA GLY A 237 29.87 24.66 12.55
C GLY A 237 29.41 23.22 12.46
N ALA A 238 28.77 22.77 13.52
CA ALA A 238 27.66 21.82 13.47
C ALA A 238 26.54 22.42 14.32
N PRO A 239 25.27 22.48 13.85
CA PRO A 239 24.20 23.03 14.65
C PRO A 239 23.98 22.15 15.89
N SER A 240 24.15 22.77 17.05
CA SER A 240 23.90 22.20 18.37
C SER A 240 22.42 21.85 18.51
N VAL A 241 22.09 20.58 18.33
CA VAL A 241 20.87 19.95 18.90
C VAL A 241 21.21 19.59 20.35
N ALA A 242 21.50 20.61 21.15
CA ALA A 242 21.93 20.47 22.53
C ALA A 242 20.83 20.99 23.46
N GLU A 243 19.60 20.49 23.31
CA GLU A 243 18.53 20.67 24.30
C GLU A 243 17.28 19.80 24.02
N VAL A 244 17.45 18.52 23.69
CA VAL A 244 16.32 17.57 23.69
C VAL A 244 16.77 16.18 24.17
N SER A 245 16.10 15.70 25.24
CA SER A 245 16.14 14.34 25.82
C SER A 245 17.40 13.93 26.57
N ARG A 246 17.26 13.74 27.90
CA ARG A 246 18.32 13.39 28.86
C ARG A 246 18.54 11.88 29.06
N ASN A 247 17.87 10.97 28.33
CA ASN A 247 17.88 9.55 28.72
C ASN A 247 18.51 8.58 27.70
N LEU A 248 18.34 8.75 26.38
CA LEU A 248 18.91 7.83 25.38
C LEU A 248 20.28 8.29 24.85
N SER A 249 20.44 9.59 24.64
CA SER A 249 21.67 10.25 24.18
C SER A 249 22.85 10.04 25.13
N ASP A 250 22.56 9.77 26.41
CA ASP A 250 23.56 9.45 27.43
C ASP A 250 24.05 8.00 27.32
N VAL A 251 23.25 7.08 26.77
CA VAL A 251 23.59 5.65 26.66
C VAL A 251 24.25 5.33 25.32
N LEU A 252 23.80 5.94 24.22
CA LEU A 252 24.31 5.65 22.89
C LEU A 252 24.50 6.90 22.02
N ALA A 253 25.60 6.91 21.26
CA ALA A 253 25.89 7.89 20.24
C ALA A 253 25.62 7.26 18.86
N MET A 254 24.93 8.00 17.98
CA MET A 254 24.53 7.53 16.65
C MET A 254 25.20 8.33 15.54
N SER A 255 25.59 7.62 14.47
CA SER A 255 26.15 8.22 13.25
C SER A 255 25.54 7.56 12.02
N ILE A 256 25.24 8.34 10.97
CA ILE A 256 24.60 7.81 9.76
C ILE A 256 25.52 6.75 9.11
N TYR A 257 24.96 5.59 8.79
CA TYR A 257 25.64 4.53 8.06
C TYR A 257 25.06 4.42 6.64
N ARG A 258 25.93 4.50 5.63
CA ARG A 258 25.55 4.43 4.22
C ARG A 258 26.21 3.24 3.54
N GLU A 259 25.44 2.56 2.71
CA GLU A 259 25.91 1.48 1.83
C GLU A 259 25.46 1.82 0.41
N ASN A 260 26.38 1.80 -0.56
CA ASN A 260 26.11 2.16 -1.96
C ASN A 260 25.44 3.55 -2.12
N GLY A 261 25.81 4.51 -1.28
CA GLY A 261 25.26 5.88 -1.30
C GLY A 261 23.87 6.04 -0.69
N ARG A 262 23.23 4.96 -0.22
CA ARG A 262 21.92 4.98 0.46
C ARG A 262 22.08 4.86 1.97
N VAL A 263 21.22 5.52 2.74
CA VAL A 263 21.17 5.37 4.20
C VAL A 263 20.57 4.01 4.53
N VAL A 264 21.35 3.16 5.18
CA VAL A 264 20.93 1.83 5.63
C VAL A 264 20.48 1.86 7.08
N GLY A 265 21.02 2.79 7.87
CA GLY A 265 20.68 2.94 9.27
C GLY A 265 21.67 3.83 10.00
N TYR A 266 21.77 3.63 11.32
CA TYR A 266 22.63 4.41 12.20
C TYR A 266 23.59 3.50 12.95
N LYS A 267 24.88 3.76 12.77
CA LYS A 267 25.93 3.09 13.51
C LYS A 267 26.00 3.62 14.94
N ILE A 268 25.92 2.71 15.92
CA ILE A 268 25.93 3.04 17.35
C ILE A 268 27.29 2.86 17.99
N ARG A 269 27.55 3.69 19.00
CA ARG A 269 28.70 3.61 19.90
C ARG A 269 28.27 3.87 21.34
N PRO A 270 29.02 3.36 22.34
CA PRO A 270 28.77 3.68 23.74
C PRO A 270 28.77 5.20 23.97
N GLY A 271 27.77 5.69 24.68
CA GLY A 271 27.67 7.07 25.14
C GLY A 271 28.43 7.32 26.45
N ARG A 272 27.92 8.23 27.27
CA ARG A 272 28.44 8.54 28.61
C ARG A 272 28.27 7.36 29.58
N ASP A 273 27.19 6.60 29.42
CA ASP A 273 26.89 5.41 30.21
C ASP A 273 27.20 4.12 29.43
N ALA A 274 28.51 3.84 29.30
CA ALA A 274 29.00 2.68 28.56
C ALA A 274 28.66 1.34 29.24
N GLU A 275 28.34 1.34 30.54
CA GLU A 275 27.92 0.14 31.26
C GLU A 275 26.51 -0.29 30.86
N ARG A 276 25.55 0.66 30.79
CA ARG A 276 24.21 0.37 30.26
C ARG A 276 24.23 -0.08 28.81
N PHE A 277 25.08 0.53 27.98
CA PHE A 277 25.25 0.11 26.59
C PHE A 277 25.58 -1.39 26.50
N LYS A 278 26.52 -1.87 27.32
CA LYS A 278 26.91 -3.29 27.36
C LYS A 278 25.85 -4.18 28.02
N SER A 279 25.15 -3.72 29.04
CA SER A 279 24.11 -4.51 29.72
C SER A 279 22.95 -4.85 28.79
N PHE A 280 22.68 -4.00 27.81
CA PHE A 280 21.70 -4.28 26.75
C PHE A 280 22.22 -5.23 25.66
N GLY A 281 23.48 -5.67 25.76
CA GLY A 281 24.08 -6.54 24.75
C GLY A 281 24.42 -5.84 23.44
N LEU A 282 24.42 -4.50 23.42
CA LEU A 282 24.85 -3.70 22.27
C LEU A 282 26.38 -3.76 22.14
N GLN A 283 26.85 -3.73 20.90
CA GLN A 283 28.26 -3.74 20.56
C GLN A 283 28.62 -2.48 19.78
N ASN A 284 29.88 -2.06 19.94
CA ASN A 284 30.41 -0.96 19.15
C ASN A 284 30.33 -1.31 17.65
N ASP A 285 29.97 -0.32 16.83
CA ASP A 285 29.81 -0.44 15.39
C ASP A 285 28.59 -1.28 14.90
N ASP A 286 27.70 -1.69 15.80
CA ASP A 286 26.37 -2.18 15.41
C ASP A 286 25.63 -1.13 14.58
N VAL A 287 24.82 -1.56 13.61
CA VAL A 287 24.03 -0.67 12.75
C VAL A 287 22.54 -0.85 13.04
N VAL A 288 21.90 0.13 13.65
CA VAL A 288 20.45 0.14 13.89
C VAL A 288 19.72 0.42 12.57
N THR A 289 18.90 -0.54 12.13
CA THR A 289 18.09 -0.46 10.90
C THR A 289 16.65 -0.02 11.21
N ALA A 290 16.13 -0.34 12.39
CA ALA A 290 14.81 0.11 12.86
C ALA A 290 14.76 0.32 14.38
N ILE A 291 13.85 1.20 14.82
CA ILE A 291 13.50 1.40 16.23
C ILE A 291 11.98 1.29 16.38
N ASN A 292 11.51 0.41 17.27
CA ASN A 292 10.08 0.14 17.49
C ASN A 292 9.32 -0.13 16.17
N GLY A 293 9.94 -0.90 15.27
CA GLY A 293 9.40 -1.20 13.94
C GLY A 293 9.44 -0.03 12.93
N THR A 294 9.97 1.14 13.30
CA THR A 294 10.16 2.28 12.39
C THR A 294 11.52 2.17 11.69
N PRO A 295 11.57 1.99 10.36
CA PRO A 295 12.82 1.92 9.62
C PRO A 295 13.57 3.25 9.66
N LEU A 296 14.87 3.19 9.91
CA LEU A 296 15.77 4.36 9.98
C LEU A 296 16.50 4.64 8.66
N THR A 297 15.92 4.21 7.53
CA THR A 297 16.45 4.47 6.19
C THR A 297 16.20 5.91 5.70
N ASP A 298 15.31 6.64 6.38
CA ASP A 298 15.01 8.04 6.11
C ASP A 298 15.52 8.96 7.24
N PRO A 299 16.50 9.84 6.97
CA PRO A 299 17.00 10.80 7.93
C PRO A 299 15.95 11.75 8.51
N ALA A 300 14.82 11.98 7.84
CA ALA A 300 13.75 12.82 8.39
C ALA A 300 13.02 12.14 9.56
N LYS A 301 12.97 10.81 9.57
CA LYS A 301 12.26 10.03 10.60
C LYS A 301 13.03 9.89 11.91
N ILE A 302 14.36 10.06 11.89
CA ILE A 302 15.16 9.96 13.12
C ILE A 302 14.74 11.01 14.16
N MET A 303 14.36 12.21 13.70
CA MET A 303 13.95 13.30 14.59
C MET A 303 12.61 13.00 15.26
N GLU A 304 11.70 12.35 14.54
CA GLU A 304 10.44 11.86 15.08
C GLU A 304 10.67 10.75 16.12
N VAL A 305 11.58 9.81 15.82
CA VAL A 305 11.99 8.76 16.77
C VAL A 305 12.58 9.38 18.04
N TYR A 306 13.48 10.35 17.94
CA TYR A 306 14.02 11.06 19.12
C TYR A 306 12.94 11.77 19.94
N LYS A 307 11.99 12.43 19.26
CA LYS A 307 10.87 13.14 19.93
C LYS A 307 9.96 12.17 20.68
N ASN A 308 9.69 11.01 20.08
CA ASN A 308 8.83 9.98 20.67
C ASN A 308 9.55 9.24 21.82
N MET A 309 10.86 9.00 21.67
CA MET A 309 11.69 8.33 22.70
C MET A 309 11.88 9.17 23.96
N GLY A 310 11.76 10.50 23.90
CA GLY A 310 11.79 11.35 25.10
C GLY A 310 10.70 11.02 26.13
N ASN A 311 9.63 10.36 25.71
CA ASN A 311 8.48 9.99 26.56
C ASN A 311 8.39 8.48 26.83
N THR A 312 9.39 7.70 26.44
CA THR A 312 9.32 6.23 26.44
C THR A 312 10.39 5.64 27.36
N THR A 313 10.02 4.62 28.14
CA THR A 313 10.90 3.92 29.09
C THR A 313 11.55 2.65 28.54
N SER A 314 11.22 2.23 27.32
CA SER A 314 11.86 1.09 26.65
C SER A 314 11.80 1.20 25.12
N ALA A 315 12.78 0.63 24.41
CA ALA A 315 12.75 0.61 22.96
C ALA A 315 13.26 -0.73 22.43
N ASN A 316 12.65 -1.21 21.35
CA ASN A 316 13.13 -2.33 20.58
C ASN A 316 14.01 -1.81 19.43
N LEU A 317 15.25 -2.27 19.35
CA LEU A 317 16.20 -1.94 18.30
C LEU A 317 16.41 -3.16 17.40
N GLU A 318 16.22 -2.98 16.11
CA GLU A 318 16.69 -3.92 15.10
C GLU A 318 18.11 -3.51 14.67
N ILE A 319 19.10 -4.37 14.91
CA ILE A 319 20.51 -4.11 14.62
C ILE A 319 21.09 -5.10 13.63
N LYS A 320 21.96 -4.62 12.75
CA LYS A 320 22.81 -5.43 11.87
C LYS A 320 24.20 -5.56 12.49
N ARG A 321 24.55 -6.78 12.92
CA ARG A 321 25.85 -7.14 13.51
C ARG A 321 26.50 -8.26 12.69
N GLY A 322 27.68 -7.99 12.14
CA GLY A 322 28.40 -8.97 11.33
C GLY A 322 27.62 -9.49 10.11
N GLY A 323 26.66 -8.71 9.60
CA GLY A 323 25.78 -9.09 8.48
C GLY A 323 24.44 -9.72 8.89
N ASN A 324 24.28 -10.11 10.16
CA ASN A 324 23.04 -10.70 10.68
C ASN A 324 22.16 -9.62 11.33
N VAL A 325 20.84 -9.78 11.23
CA VAL A 325 19.85 -8.91 11.89
C VAL A 325 19.48 -9.52 13.25
N ILE A 326 19.53 -8.71 14.31
CA ILE A 326 19.27 -9.10 15.70
C ILE A 326 18.36 -8.04 16.33
N ASN A 327 17.37 -8.48 17.11
CA ASN A 327 16.53 -7.58 17.89
C ASN A 327 17.05 -7.45 19.33
N VAL A 328 17.09 -6.23 19.83
CA VAL A 328 17.58 -5.91 21.18
C VAL A 328 16.60 -4.96 21.86
N ASP A 329 16.08 -5.35 23.01
CA ASP A 329 15.25 -4.50 23.85
C ASP A 329 16.11 -3.72 24.84
N VAL A 330 15.97 -2.39 24.83
CA VAL A 330 16.62 -1.48 25.79
C VAL A 330 15.56 -0.90 26.73
N VAL A 331 15.91 -0.75 28.01
CA VAL A 331 15.06 -0.11 29.01
C VAL A 331 15.71 1.21 29.41
N LEU A 332 15.04 2.32 29.10
CA LEU A 332 15.46 3.70 29.33
C LEU A 332 14.82 4.16 30.65
N GLN A 333 15.62 4.20 31.71
CA GLN A 333 15.18 4.69 33.03
C GLN A 333 15.20 6.21 33.10
#